data_AF-A0A9W8ZUV0-F1
#
_entry.id   AF-A0A9W8ZUV0-F1
#
_cell.length_a   1.000
_cell.length_b   1.000
_cell.length_c   1.000
_cell.angle_alpha   90.00
_cell.angle_beta   90.00
_cell.angle_gamma   90.00
#
_symmetry.space_group_name_H-M   'P 1'
#
loop_
_entity.id
_entity.type
_entity.pdbx_description
1 polymer ?
#
loop_
_entity_poly.entity_id
_entity_poly.type
_entity_poly.pdbx_seq_one_letter_code
_entity_poly.pdbx_strand_id
1 'polypeptide(L)'
;MLTFAPTTNSPVAMHYEANSVHYEVDGFDSDEEFAHLLPQEGHTIHLTSSMGTITTHTVTLFHQLKCLDIIRREYGGTHTPDLTQHCLTYLQQTILCRPYLGLEVTKNVAATARKSREMVCRNWEAVYQEARANWREYTVLKAQMERVQGIVYQRSIFFSPSCDYRLKIWNGWSSICDQHYVTQISHNCH
;
A
#
# COMPACT_ATOMS: atom_id res chain seq x y z
N MET A 1 -11.44 3.92 18.75
CA MET A 1 -10.10 3.31 18.70
C MET A 1 -9.90 2.85 17.27
N LEU A 2 -8.83 3.30 16.60
CA LEU A 2 -8.61 2.95 15.19
C LEU A 2 -8.08 1.53 15.09
N THR A 3 -8.77 0.70 14.32
CA THR A 3 -8.40 -0.69 14.06
C THR A 3 -8.51 -0.99 12.56
N PHE A 4 -7.99 -2.13 12.14
CA PHE A 4 -8.05 -2.59 10.76
C PHE A 4 -8.19 -4.11 10.73
N ALA A 5 -9.39 -4.61 10.45
CA ALA A 5 -9.69 -6.04 10.49
C ALA A 5 -10.65 -6.44 9.36
N PRO A 6 -10.21 -6.40 8.09
CA PRO A 6 -11.07 -6.73 6.96
C PRO A 6 -11.49 -8.21 6.98
N THR A 7 -12.77 -8.48 6.74
CA THR A 7 -13.31 -9.85 6.66
C THR A 7 -13.42 -10.29 5.20
N THR A 8 -12.63 -11.29 4.80
CA THR A 8 -12.61 -11.80 3.41
C THR A 8 -13.27 -13.17 3.35
N ASN A 9 -14.60 -13.21 3.31
CA ASN A 9 -15.34 -14.47 3.52
C ASN A 9 -15.78 -15.19 2.24
N SER A 10 -15.68 -14.57 1.06
CA SER A 10 -16.12 -15.20 -0.18
C SER A 10 -15.03 -15.12 -1.25
N PRO A 11 -14.58 -16.27 -1.79
CA PRO A 11 -13.70 -16.27 -2.95
C PRO A 11 -14.44 -15.73 -4.18
N VAL A 12 -13.69 -15.12 -5.09
CA VAL A 12 -14.19 -14.59 -6.35
C VAL A 12 -13.48 -15.28 -7.51
N ALA A 13 -14.21 -15.58 -8.58
CA ALA A 13 -13.63 -16.02 -9.84
C ALA A 13 -13.12 -14.80 -10.60
N MET A 14 -11.91 -14.89 -11.15
CA MET A 14 -11.28 -13.86 -11.95
C MET A 14 -10.76 -14.47 -13.24
N HIS A 15 -11.20 -13.93 -14.37
CA HIS A 15 -10.65 -14.27 -15.67
C HIS A 15 -9.37 -13.47 -15.91
N TYR A 16 -8.25 -14.17 -16.04
CA TYR A 16 -7.00 -13.56 -16.50
C TYR A 16 -6.95 -13.57 -18.03
N GLU A 17 -6.89 -12.39 -18.62
CA GLU A 17 -6.67 -12.17 -20.05
C GLU A 17 -5.23 -11.73 -20.29
N ALA A 18 -4.55 -12.37 -21.24
CA ALA A 18 -3.14 -12.09 -21.49
C ALA A 18 -2.92 -10.88 -22.39
N ASN A 19 -3.92 -10.53 -23.19
CA ASN A 19 -3.92 -9.34 -24.05
C ASN A 19 -4.85 -8.28 -23.43
N SER A 20 -4.51 -7.83 -22.21
CA SER A 20 -5.21 -6.74 -21.55
C SER A 20 -4.96 -5.41 -22.28
N VAL A 21 -6.01 -4.61 -22.46
CA VAL A 21 -5.93 -3.21 -22.91
C VAL A 21 -5.76 -2.24 -21.73
N HIS A 22 -5.83 -2.76 -20.50
CA HIS A 22 -5.65 -2.01 -19.26
C HIS A 22 -4.24 -2.21 -18.70
N TYR A 23 -3.78 -1.21 -17.97
CA TYR A 23 -2.50 -1.14 -17.26
C TYR A 23 -1.29 -1.24 -18.19
N GLU A 24 -1.37 -0.56 -19.34
CA GLU A 24 -0.23 -0.42 -20.25
C GLU A 24 0.93 0.31 -19.56
N VAL A 25 2.17 0.01 -20.00
CA VAL A 25 3.37 0.62 -19.41
C VAL A 25 3.42 2.13 -19.68
N ASP A 26 3.10 2.53 -20.91
CA ASP A 26 3.24 3.90 -21.43
C ASP A 26 2.07 4.27 -22.36
N GLY A 27 0.83 4.08 -21.88
CA GLY A 27 -0.39 4.46 -22.56
C GLY A 27 -0.92 5.82 -22.09
N PHE A 28 -1.80 6.45 -22.88
CA PHE A 28 -2.36 7.77 -22.57
C PHE A 28 -3.10 7.80 -21.22
N ASP A 29 -3.84 6.74 -20.91
CA ASP A 29 -4.61 6.61 -19.67
C ASP A 29 -3.84 5.90 -18.54
N SER A 30 -2.60 5.44 -18.79
CA SER A 30 -1.84 4.61 -17.84
C SER A 30 -1.69 5.27 -16.47
N ASP A 31 -1.38 6.56 -16.42
CA ASP A 31 -1.21 7.24 -15.14
C ASP A 31 -2.49 7.27 -14.30
N GLU A 32 -3.66 7.42 -14.95
CA GLU A 32 -4.96 7.39 -14.29
C GLU A 32 -5.34 5.97 -13.87
N GLU A 33 -5.16 4.99 -14.75
CA GLU A 33 -5.44 3.58 -14.44
C GLU A 33 -4.62 3.10 -13.23
N PHE A 34 -3.31 3.40 -13.21
CA PHE A 34 -2.45 3.04 -12.09
C PHE A 34 -2.79 3.83 -10.81
N ALA A 35 -3.30 5.06 -10.91
CA ALA A 35 -3.78 5.81 -9.76
C ALA A 35 -5.03 5.14 -9.12
N HIS A 36 -5.90 4.55 -9.94
CA HIS A 36 -7.09 3.82 -9.48
C HIS A 36 -6.80 2.47 -8.81
N LEU A 37 -5.54 2.00 -8.80
CA LEU A 37 -5.14 0.82 -8.03
C LEU A 37 -5.16 1.06 -6.52
N LEU A 38 -5.20 2.32 -6.06
CA LEU A 38 -5.22 2.66 -4.65
C LEU A 38 -6.57 3.24 -4.24
N PRO A 39 -6.96 3.11 -2.96
CA PRO A 39 -8.03 3.94 -2.42
C PRO A 39 -7.76 5.42 -2.71
N GLN A 40 -8.82 6.20 -2.93
CA GLN A 40 -8.70 7.65 -3.18
C GLN A 40 -8.01 8.37 -2.01
N GLU A 41 -8.16 7.82 -0.81
CA GLU A 41 -7.56 8.30 0.43
C GLU A 41 -6.06 7.94 0.56
N GLY A 42 -5.54 7.12 -0.35
CA GLY A 42 -4.15 6.68 -0.39
C GLY A 42 -3.94 5.23 0.05
N HIS A 43 -2.68 4.87 0.29
CA HIS A 43 -2.24 3.49 0.58
C HIS A 43 -2.02 3.23 2.09
N THR A 44 -2.22 4.23 2.94
CA THR A 44 -1.92 4.15 4.36
C THR A 44 -3.16 3.97 5.22
N ILE A 45 -3.00 3.26 6.33
CA ILE A 45 -3.99 3.09 7.39
C ILE A 45 -3.41 3.58 8.72
N HIS A 46 -4.29 3.85 9.68
CA HIS A 46 -3.94 4.35 10.99
C HIS A 46 -4.44 3.40 12.07
N LEU A 47 -3.56 3.03 13.01
CA LEU A 47 -3.87 2.11 14.10
C LEU A 47 -3.61 2.78 15.44
N THR A 48 -4.52 2.59 16.40
CA THR A 48 -4.32 3.00 17.78
C THR A 48 -3.61 1.88 18.55
N SER A 49 -2.43 2.16 19.11
CA SER A 49 -1.71 1.21 19.97
C SER A 49 -2.43 1.00 21.30
N SER A 50 -2.03 -0.02 22.06
CA SER A 50 -2.51 -0.24 23.44
C SER A 50 -2.23 0.95 24.37
N MET A 51 -1.22 1.76 24.06
CA MET A 51 -0.87 2.98 24.79
C MET A 51 -1.65 4.22 24.31
N GLY A 52 -2.55 4.08 23.34
CA GLY A 52 -3.35 5.18 22.79
C GLY A 52 -2.66 6.00 21.69
N THR A 53 -1.42 5.67 21.32
CA THR A 53 -0.68 6.36 20.24
C THR A 53 -1.19 5.92 18.88
N ILE A 54 -1.45 6.87 17.97
CA ILE A 54 -1.81 6.58 16.59
C ILE A 54 -0.53 6.38 15.76
N THR A 55 -0.46 5.26 15.03
CA THR A 55 0.66 4.93 14.13
C THR A 55 0.15 4.69 12.72
N THR A 56 0.93 5.11 11.73
CA THR A 56 0.60 4.96 10.31
C THR A 56 1.30 3.73 9.74
N HIS A 57 0.56 2.91 9.01
CA HIS A 57 1.05 1.69 8.37
C HIS A 57 0.58 1.65 6.91
N THR A 58 1.19 0.79 6.10
CA THR A 58 0.73 0.50 4.74
C THR A 58 0.23 -0.94 4.68
N VAL A 59 -0.93 -1.15 4.05
CA VAL A 59 -1.44 -2.49 3.78
C VAL A 59 -0.60 -3.12 2.67
N THR A 60 -0.16 -4.36 2.86
CA THR A 60 0.72 -5.08 1.91
C THR A 60 0.20 -5.03 0.47
N LEU A 61 -1.11 -5.19 0.26
CA LEU A 61 -1.74 -5.09 -1.05
C LEU A 61 -1.49 -3.72 -1.71
N PHE A 62 -1.73 -2.63 -0.98
CA PHE A 62 -1.55 -1.28 -1.51
C PHE A 62 -0.07 -0.94 -1.73
N HIS A 63 0.82 -1.46 -0.89
CA HIS A 63 2.27 -1.34 -1.10
C HIS A 63 2.72 -1.99 -2.41
N GLN A 64 2.28 -3.22 -2.65
CA GLN A 64 2.56 -3.97 -3.88
C GLN A 64 2.10 -3.19 -5.12
N LEU A 65 0.86 -2.70 -5.10
CA LEU A 65 0.29 -1.94 -6.22
C LEU A 65 1.00 -0.60 -6.42
N LYS A 66 1.37 0.12 -5.35
CA LYS A 66 2.13 1.36 -5.47
C LYS A 66 3.54 1.13 -6.03
N CYS A 67 4.20 0.06 -5.59
CA CYS A 67 5.52 -0.29 -6.11
C CYS A 67 5.49 -0.71 -7.59
N LEU A 68 4.39 -1.31 -8.04
CA LEU A 68 4.21 -1.62 -9.46
C LEU A 68 4.17 -0.34 -10.32
N ASP A 69 3.42 0.69 -9.88
CA ASP A 69 3.39 2.00 -10.56
C ASP A 69 4.76 2.68 -10.58
N ILE A 70 5.52 2.61 -9.47
CA ILE A 70 6.89 3.16 -9.41
C ILE A 70 7.80 2.45 -10.43
N ILE A 71 7.82 1.12 -10.44
CA ILE A 71 8.65 0.35 -11.38
C ILE A 71 8.27 0.67 -12.83
N ARG A 72 6.97 0.74 -13.14
CA ARG A 72 6.48 1.10 -14.49
C ARG A 72 7.02 2.45 -14.93
N ARG A 73 6.84 3.47 -14.09
CA ARG A 73 7.24 4.86 -14.39
C ARG A 73 8.74 5.03 -14.62
N GLU A 74 9.57 4.16 -14.05
CA GLU A 74 11.01 4.11 -14.35
C GLU A 74 11.34 3.59 -15.74
N TYR A 75 10.56 2.64 -16.27
CA TYR A 75 10.71 2.24 -17.67
C TYR A 75 10.46 3.42 -18.62
N GLY A 76 9.61 4.38 -18.21
CA GLY A 76 9.41 5.66 -18.89
C GLY A 76 10.39 6.78 -18.48
N GLY A 77 11.34 6.53 -17.58
CA GLY A 77 12.39 7.47 -17.17
C GLY A 77 11.98 8.57 -16.18
N THR A 78 10.90 8.38 -15.40
CA THR A 78 10.27 9.46 -14.61
C THR A 78 10.52 9.41 -13.08
N HIS A 79 11.31 8.47 -12.56
CA HIS A 79 11.47 8.28 -11.11
C HIS A 79 12.93 8.22 -10.64
N THR A 80 13.09 8.18 -9.31
CA THR A 80 14.40 8.15 -8.65
C THR A 80 14.88 6.70 -8.44
N PRO A 81 16.16 6.39 -8.76
CA PRO A 81 16.69 5.03 -8.65
C PRO A 81 16.50 4.37 -7.27
N ASP A 82 16.48 5.15 -6.19
CA ASP A 82 16.38 4.65 -4.80
C ASP A 82 15.03 3.98 -4.51
N LEU A 83 13.91 4.60 -4.92
CA LEU A 83 12.58 4.02 -4.70
C LEU A 83 12.37 2.76 -5.54
N THR A 84 12.97 2.76 -6.71
CA THR A 84 12.91 1.66 -7.67
C THR A 84 13.70 0.47 -7.18
N GLN A 85 14.91 0.72 -6.66
CA GLN A 85 15.70 -0.32 -5.99
C GLN A 85 14.94 -0.91 -4.79
N HIS A 86 14.28 -0.07 -3.98
CA HIS A 86 13.42 -0.53 -2.88
C HIS A 86 12.29 -1.44 -3.39
N CYS A 87 11.56 -1.02 -4.42
CA CYS A 87 10.45 -1.80 -4.96
C CYS A 87 10.89 -3.10 -5.63
N LEU A 88 12.00 -3.11 -6.36
CA LEU A 88 12.56 -4.33 -6.97
C LEU A 88 13.06 -5.30 -5.92
N THR A 89 13.67 -4.79 -4.85
CA THR A 89 14.08 -5.59 -3.68
C THR A 89 12.86 -6.24 -3.02
N TYR A 90 11.81 -5.47 -2.80
CA TYR A 90 10.56 -5.96 -2.21
C TYR A 90 9.88 -7.01 -3.10
N LEU A 91 9.88 -6.81 -4.43
CA LEU A 91 9.37 -7.78 -5.40
C LEU A 91 10.16 -9.09 -5.34
N GLN A 92 11.49 -9.01 -5.28
CA GLN A 92 12.36 -10.18 -5.13
C GLN A 92 12.00 -10.98 -3.86
N GLN A 93 11.86 -10.31 -2.72
CA GLN A 93 11.49 -10.95 -1.45
C GLN A 93 10.10 -11.63 -1.55
N THR A 94 9.13 -10.96 -2.16
CA THR A 94 7.77 -11.50 -2.32
C THR A 94 7.74 -12.76 -3.19
N ILE A 95 8.45 -12.74 -4.32
CA ILE A 95 8.54 -13.89 -5.25
C ILE A 95 9.21 -15.09 -4.58
N LEU A 96 10.22 -14.87 -3.74
CA LEU A 96 10.93 -15.96 -3.05
C LEU A 96 10.04 -16.70 -2.03
N CYS A 97 9.10 -16.01 -1.37
CA CYS A 97 8.27 -16.66 -0.36
C CYS A 97 6.91 -17.15 -0.86
N ARG A 98 6.34 -16.51 -1.89
CA ARG A 98 5.04 -16.88 -2.46
C ARG A 98 5.03 -16.75 -3.99
N PRO A 99 5.84 -17.56 -4.70
CA PRO A 99 5.79 -17.55 -6.15
C PRO A 99 4.43 -18.09 -6.60
N TYR A 100 3.80 -17.37 -7.52
CA TYR A 100 2.61 -17.89 -8.18
C TYR A 100 3.00 -18.63 -9.47
N LEU A 101 3.21 -19.94 -9.35
CA LEU A 101 3.64 -20.81 -10.46
C LEU A 101 2.57 -20.98 -11.55
N GLY A 102 1.36 -20.49 -11.33
CA GLY A 102 0.29 -20.59 -12.31
C GLY A 102 0.48 -19.72 -13.55
N LEU A 103 1.44 -18.78 -13.54
CA LEU A 103 1.72 -17.90 -14.68
C LEU A 103 2.49 -18.59 -15.82
N GLU A 104 2.85 -19.85 -15.67
CA GLU A 104 3.48 -20.66 -16.71
C GLU A 104 2.52 -20.94 -17.87
N VAL A 105 3.03 -20.89 -19.10
CA VAL A 105 2.26 -21.18 -20.31
C VAL A 105 1.85 -22.65 -20.31
N THR A 106 0.56 -22.91 -20.12
CA THR A 106 0.01 -24.27 -20.30
C THR A 106 -0.35 -24.47 -21.77
N LYS A 107 0.05 -25.61 -22.34
CA LYS A 107 -0.39 -26.03 -23.67
C LYS A 107 -1.79 -26.63 -23.55
N ASN A 108 -2.73 -26.24 -24.42
CA ASN A 108 -4.01 -26.93 -24.52
C ASN A 108 -3.87 -28.28 -25.26
N VAL A 109 -4.96 -29.03 -25.36
CA VAL A 109 -5.01 -30.32 -26.09
C VAL A 109 -4.61 -30.21 -27.57
N ALA A 110 -4.66 -29.00 -28.15
CA ALA A 110 -4.22 -28.70 -29.50
C ALA A 110 -2.74 -28.22 -29.56
N ALA A 111 -1.98 -28.39 -28.48
CA ALA A 111 -0.59 -27.95 -28.33
C ALA A 111 -0.34 -26.44 -28.52
N THR A 112 -1.40 -25.63 -28.48
CA THR A 112 -1.29 -24.16 -28.54
C THR A 112 -1.15 -23.58 -27.15
N ALA A 113 -0.32 -22.54 -27.02
CA ALA A 113 -0.11 -21.82 -25.77
C ALA A 113 -1.41 -21.13 -25.35
N ARG A 114 -2.01 -21.57 -24.24
CA ARG A 114 -3.17 -20.88 -23.66
C ARG A 114 -2.65 -19.90 -22.61
N LYS A 115 -2.78 -18.61 -22.91
CA LYS A 115 -2.32 -17.54 -22.00
C LYS A 115 -3.45 -17.01 -21.08
N SER A 116 -4.72 -17.27 -21.38
CA SER A 116 -5.87 -16.87 -20.54
C SER A 116 -6.42 -18.01 -19.69
N ARG A 117 -6.85 -17.71 -18.46
CA ARG A 117 -7.33 -18.73 -17.51
C ARG A 117 -8.21 -18.15 -16.40
N GLU A 118 -9.02 -19.03 -15.82
CA GLU A 118 -9.79 -18.73 -14.62
C GLU A 118 -8.93 -18.90 -13.37
N MET A 119 -9.04 -17.96 -12.45
CA MET A 119 -8.38 -17.98 -11.15
C MET A 119 -9.41 -17.80 -10.05
N VAL A 120 -9.20 -18.46 -8.91
CA VAL A 120 -9.98 -18.23 -7.69
C VAL A 120 -9.17 -17.34 -6.77
N CYS A 121 -9.66 -16.13 -6.54
CA CYS A 121 -9.00 -15.09 -5.76
C CYS A 121 -9.74 -14.81 -4.46
N ARG A 122 -9.06 -14.17 -3.50
CA ARG A 122 -9.74 -13.57 -2.34
C ARG A 122 -10.47 -12.31 -2.79
N ASN A 123 -11.66 -12.07 -2.24
CA ASN A 123 -12.33 -10.80 -2.46
C ASN A 123 -11.60 -9.69 -1.69
N TRP A 124 -10.82 -8.89 -2.42
CA TRP A 124 -10.07 -7.78 -1.84
C TRP A 124 -10.90 -6.53 -1.59
N GLU A 125 -12.16 -6.47 -2.07
CA GLU A 125 -13.06 -5.33 -1.85
C GLU A 125 -13.21 -4.98 -0.36
N ALA A 126 -13.28 -6.00 0.50
CA ALA A 126 -13.36 -5.80 1.95
C ALA A 126 -12.16 -5.03 2.51
N VAL A 127 -10.97 -5.20 1.92
CA VAL A 127 -9.75 -4.47 2.32
C VAL A 127 -9.83 -2.99 1.92
N TYR A 128 -10.36 -2.70 0.73
CA TYR A 128 -10.59 -1.31 0.28
C TYR A 128 -11.66 -0.61 1.13
N GLN A 129 -12.75 -1.30 1.44
CA GLN A 129 -13.82 -0.76 2.28
C GLN A 129 -13.32 -0.46 3.70
N GLU A 130 -12.57 -1.39 4.29
CA GLU A 130 -11.98 -1.20 5.62
C GLU A 130 -10.97 -0.06 5.63
N ALA A 131 -10.12 0.06 4.59
CA ALA A 131 -9.15 1.14 4.48
C ALA A 131 -9.84 2.50 4.41
N ARG A 132 -10.92 2.59 3.63
CA ARG A 132 -11.75 3.79 3.52
C ARG A 132 -12.41 4.15 4.85
N ALA A 133 -12.97 3.16 5.56
CA ALA A 133 -13.57 3.37 6.86
C ALA A 133 -12.53 3.87 7.88
N ASN A 134 -11.36 3.23 7.93
CA ASN A 134 -10.23 3.62 8.76
C ASN A 134 -9.80 5.08 8.52
N TRP A 135 -9.69 5.49 7.26
CA TRP A 135 -9.29 6.84 6.89
C TRP A 135 -10.32 7.90 7.29
N ARG A 136 -11.62 7.58 7.14
CA ARG A 136 -12.73 8.45 7.59
C ARG A 136 -12.70 8.68 9.09
N GLU A 137 -12.53 7.60 9.86
CA GLU A 137 -12.43 7.70 11.32
C GLU A 137 -11.19 8.50 11.75
N TYR A 138 -10.04 8.23 11.13
CA TYR A 138 -8.81 8.96 11.41
C TYR A 138 -8.96 10.47 11.13
N THR A 139 -9.60 10.84 10.01
CA THR A 139 -9.82 12.26 9.65
C THR A 139 -10.66 12.98 10.69
N VAL A 140 -11.72 12.35 11.20
CA VAL A 140 -12.56 12.92 12.26
C VAL A 140 -11.76 13.09 13.55
N LEU A 141 -11.00 12.07 13.95
CA LEU A 141 -10.16 12.12 15.15
C LEU A 141 -9.07 13.18 15.04
N LYS A 142 -8.40 13.26 13.89
CA LYS A 142 -7.37 14.26 13.60
C LYS A 142 -7.94 15.67 13.72
N ALA A 143 -9.09 15.94 13.09
CA ALA A 143 -9.75 17.24 13.18
C ALA A 143 -10.17 17.59 14.63
N GLN A 144 -10.60 16.60 15.42
CA GLN A 144 -10.90 16.80 16.84
C GLN A 144 -9.64 17.11 17.65
N MET A 145 -8.55 16.38 17.43
CA MET A 145 -7.26 16.59 18.09
C MET A 145 -6.69 17.97 17.75
N GLU A 146 -6.74 18.38 16.49
CA GLU A 146 -6.30 19.71 16.04
C GLU A 146 -7.13 20.84 16.66
N ARG A 147 -8.45 20.64 16.84
CA ARG A 147 -9.29 21.61 17.58
C ARG A 147 -8.91 21.70 19.05
N VAL A 148 -8.67 20.58 19.72
CA VAL A 148 -8.26 20.56 21.13
C VAL A 148 -6.88 21.19 21.29
N GLN A 149 -5.92 20.84 20.42
CA GLN A 149 -4.60 21.47 20.40
C GLN A 149 -4.70 22.96 20.09
N GLY A 150 -5.56 23.38 19.15
CA GLY A 150 -5.84 24.80 18.88
C GLY A 150 -6.37 25.55 20.11
N ILE A 151 -7.28 24.95 20.89
CA ILE A 151 -7.79 25.52 22.15
C ILE A 151 -6.67 25.60 23.22
N VAL A 152 -5.83 24.58 23.31
CA VAL A 152 -4.68 24.55 24.24
C VAL A 152 -3.66 25.62 23.85
N TYR A 153 -3.29 25.70 22.57
CA TYR A 153 -2.40 26.72 22.01
C TYR A 153 -2.95 28.13 22.22
N GLN A 154 -4.24 28.35 21.97
CA GLN A 154 -4.86 29.67 22.18
C GLN A 154 -4.88 30.09 23.66
N ARG A 155 -4.90 29.14 24.61
CA ARG A 155 -4.66 29.40 26.04
C ARG A 155 -3.19 29.59 26.41
N SER A 156 -2.25 29.15 25.59
CA SER A 156 -0.80 29.22 25.85
C SER A 156 -0.05 30.27 25.01
N ILE A 157 -0.75 31.14 24.26
CA ILE A 157 -0.18 32.30 23.54
C ILE A 157 0.35 33.42 24.47
N PHE A 158 0.29 33.27 25.81
CA PHE A 158 1.11 34.09 26.72
C PHE A 158 2.40 33.34 27.10
N PHE A 159 3.55 33.87 26.63
CA PHE A 159 4.97 33.48 26.81
C PHE A 159 5.68 32.67 25.68
N SER A 160 6.29 33.44 24.76
CA SER A 160 7.61 33.38 24.05
C SER A 160 8.64 32.22 24.28
N PRO A 161 9.79 32.13 23.54
CA PRO A 161 10.03 31.77 22.12
C PRO A 161 11.15 30.68 21.93
N SER A 162 11.46 30.31 20.67
CA SER A 162 12.64 29.53 20.16
C SER A 162 12.58 27.99 20.31
N CYS A 163 13.12 27.11 19.45
CA CYS A 163 14.19 27.13 18.43
C CYS A 163 14.01 26.01 17.37
N ASP A 164 14.83 26.11 16.31
CA ASP A 164 14.93 25.36 15.04
C ASP A 164 15.50 23.90 15.11
N TYR A 165 15.48 23.17 13.98
CA TYR A 165 16.50 22.27 13.38
C TYR A 165 16.07 20.88 12.81
N ARG A 166 16.16 20.78 11.47
CA ARG A 166 16.76 19.75 10.56
C ARG A 166 16.65 18.22 10.78
N LEU A 167 16.06 17.57 9.75
CA LEU A 167 16.53 16.44 8.90
C LEU A 167 17.23 15.20 9.51
N LYS A 168 16.77 13.98 9.17
CA LYS A 168 17.61 12.85 8.70
C LYS A 168 16.81 11.59 8.27
N ILE A 169 17.39 10.92 7.27
CA ILE A 169 16.98 9.73 6.49
C ILE A 169 17.52 8.46 7.19
N TRP A 170 16.77 7.34 7.25
CA TRP A 170 17.21 5.96 6.89
C TRP A 170 16.22 4.83 7.32
N ASN A 171 15.92 3.97 6.33
CA ASN A 171 15.91 2.49 6.22
C ASN A 171 15.39 1.56 7.33
N GLY A 172 14.61 0.57 6.89
CA GLY A 172 14.31 -0.65 7.64
C GLY A 172 13.91 -1.82 6.73
N TRP A 173 14.81 -2.78 6.56
CA TRP A 173 14.52 -4.13 6.05
C TRP A 173 14.04 -5.00 7.21
N SER A 174 12.88 -5.63 7.12
CA SER A 174 12.54 -6.75 8.00
C SER A 174 11.54 -7.75 7.41
N SER A 175 11.81 -9.02 7.75
CA SER A 175 11.02 -10.25 7.56
C SER A 175 10.86 -10.77 6.13
N ILE A 176 11.73 -11.74 5.79
CA ILE A 176 11.69 -12.42 4.50
C ILE A 176 10.43 -13.27 4.34
N CYS A 177 9.93 -14.02 5.33
CA CYS A 177 8.73 -14.85 5.09
C CYS A 177 7.71 -14.89 6.26
N ASP A 178 7.66 -13.90 7.16
CA ASP A 178 6.65 -13.89 8.23
C ASP A 178 5.34 -13.24 7.81
N GLN A 179 4.26 -13.96 8.10
CA GLN A 179 2.93 -13.69 7.59
C GLN A 179 2.11 -12.93 8.65
N HIS A 180 2.25 -11.61 8.71
CA HIS A 180 1.29 -10.74 9.39
C HIS A 180 0.90 -9.58 8.47
N TYR A 181 -0.41 -9.38 8.32
CA TYR A 181 -1.08 -8.53 7.31
C TYR A 181 -0.83 -7.01 7.44
N VAL A 182 0.20 -6.58 8.16
CA VAL A 182 0.61 -5.19 8.31
C VAL A 182 2.13 -5.16 8.34
N THR A 183 2.76 -4.66 7.28
CA THR A 183 4.19 -4.37 7.28
C THR A 183 4.42 -3.14 8.15
N GLN A 184 4.98 -3.38 9.34
CA GLN A 184 5.35 -2.35 10.30
C GLN A 184 6.57 -1.58 9.78
N ILE A 185 6.40 -0.31 9.43
CA ILE A 185 7.53 0.62 9.32
C ILE A 185 7.78 1.15 10.74
N SER A 186 8.56 0.42 11.54
CA SER A 186 8.98 0.90 12.86
C SER A 186 10.18 1.82 12.70
N HIS A 187 9.97 3.11 12.94
CA HIS A 187 11.06 4.01 13.33
C HIS A 187 11.36 3.78 14.81
N ASN A 188 12.34 2.93 15.12
CA ASN A 188 12.94 2.90 16.45
C ASN A 188 14.14 3.87 16.45
N CYS A 189 13.95 5.03 17.08
CA CYS A 189 15.05 5.87 17.56
C CYS A 189 15.58 5.27 18.87
N HIS A 190 16.89 4.99 18.91
CA HIS A 190 17.66 4.91 20.16
C HIS A 190 18.41 6.23 20.36
#